data_AF-A0A7C3MWB5-F1
#
_entry.id   AF-A0A7C3MWB5-F1
#
_cell.length_a   1.000
_cell.length_b   1.000
_cell.length_c   1.000
_cell.angle_alpha   90.00
_cell.angle_beta   90.00
_cell.angle_gamma   90.00
#
_symmetry.space_group_name_H-M   'P 1'
#
loop_
_entity.id
_entity.type
_entity.pdbx_description
1 polymer ?
#
loop_
_entity_poly.entity_id
_entity_poly.type
_entity_poly.pdbx_seq_one_letter_code
_entity_poly.pdbx_strand_id
1 'polypeptide(L)'
;MDTKGMSAEEKQILIFSFYRDAELRGARLLFNILSQMKDPDVQLKMSKHLADETRHAWLWTKRIADLGGSPVHVDDGYQKRLGLRVGIPKNIIDLLALTVVVEERAQARYSAHAALPGVDAETLEVLKAVTEDENWHLSWIEKKMRDIARAMGEEKRADEALERYRAIDREVYATLAADEAELMRS
;
A
#
# COMPACT_ATOMS: atom_id res chain seq x y z
N MET A 1 -7.36 -19.70 -1.08
CA MET A 1 -7.65 -19.76 -2.53
C MET A 1 -6.94 -20.99 -3.05
N ASP A 2 -7.61 -21.88 -3.80
CA ASP A 2 -6.92 -23.03 -4.40
C ASP A 2 -6.16 -22.52 -5.64
N THR A 3 -4.84 -22.54 -5.57
CA THR A 3 -3.94 -21.99 -6.60
C THR A 3 -3.35 -23.09 -7.48
N LYS A 4 -3.68 -24.36 -7.21
CA LYS A 4 -3.17 -25.50 -7.98
C LYS A 4 -3.74 -25.46 -9.41
N GLY A 5 -2.85 -25.43 -10.39
CA GLY A 5 -3.20 -25.47 -11.80
C GLY A 5 -3.39 -24.10 -12.47
N MET A 6 -3.15 -22.99 -11.75
CA MET A 6 -3.14 -21.67 -12.37
C MET A 6 -1.99 -21.52 -13.36
N SER A 7 -2.25 -20.91 -14.52
CA SER A 7 -1.24 -20.51 -15.48
C SER A 7 -0.33 -19.39 -14.91
N ALA A 8 0.78 -19.12 -15.59
CA ALA A 8 1.65 -18.02 -15.20
C ALA A 8 0.93 -16.65 -15.27
N GLU A 9 0.12 -16.46 -16.30
CA GLU A 9 -0.70 -15.26 -16.52
C GLU A 9 -1.77 -15.11 -15.43
N GLU A 10 -2.44 -16.20 -15.04
CA GLU A 10 -3.43 -16.17 -13.95
C GLU A 10 -2.78 -15.79 -12.62
N LYS A 11 -1.56 -16.28 -12.35
CA LYS A 11 -0.78 -15.91 -11.16
C LYS A 11 -0.40 -14.43 -11.20
N GLN A 12 0.02 -13.90 -12.35
CA GLN A 12 0.31 -12.47 -12.50
C GLN A 12 -0.94 -11.61 -12.26
N ILE A 13 -2.08 -11.98 -12.86
CA ILE A 13 -3.35 -11.28 -12.65
C ILE A 13 -3.74 -11.27 -11.17
N LEU A 14 -3.52 -12.37 -10.45
CA LEU A 14 -3.79 -12.43 -9.02
C LEU A 14 -2.91 -11.45 -8.25
N ILE A 15 -1.60 -11.40 -8.51
CA ILE A 15 -0.67 -10.46 -7.85
C ILE A 15 -1.06 -9.01 -8.12
N PHE A 16 -1.36 -8.67 -9.38
CA PHE A 16 -1.80 -7.32 -9.73
C PHE A 16 -3.14 -6.98 -9.07
N SER A 17 -3.99 -7.97 -8.83
CA SER A 17 -5.22 -7.78 -8.07
C SER A 17 -4.94 -7.48 -6.60
N PHE A 18 -3.90 -8.07 -6.00
CA PHE A 18 -3.42 -7.69 -4.65
C PHE A 18 -2.88 -6.26 -4.62
N TYR A 19 -2.08 -5.84 -5.60
CA TYR A 19 -1.58 -4.46 -5.67
C TYR A 19 -2.73 -3.48 -5.84
N ARG A 20 -3.63 -3.74 -6.79
CA ARG A 20 -4.84 -2.94 -6.99
C ARG A 20 -5.70 -2.82 -5.72
N ASP A 21 -5.91 -3.92 -5.00
CA ASP A 21 -6.66 -3.91 -3.73
C ASP A 21 -5.95 -3.05 -2.68
N ALA A 22 -4.62 -3.08 -2.66
CA ALA A 22 -3.82 -2.25 -1.77
C ALA A 22 -4.03 -0.76 -2.05
N GLU A 23 -3.89 -0.31 -3.31
CA GLU A 23 -4.06 1.10 -3.68
C GLU A 23 -5.48 1.61 -3.39
N LEU A 24 -6.51 0.80 -3.67
CA LEU A 24 -7.89 1.18 -3.40
C LEU A 24 -8.16 1.37 -1.90
N ARG A 25 -7.52 0.57 -1.05
CA ARG A 25 -7.63 0.70 0.40
C ARG A 25 -6.79 1.85 0.92
N GLY A 26 -5.63 2.11 0.34
CA GLY A 26 -4.82 3.31 0.55
C GLY A 26 -5.64 4.57 0.27
N ALA A 27 -6.21 4.68 -0.94
CA ALA A 27 -7.12 5.76 -1.33
C ALA A 27 -8.27 5.96 -0.32
N ARG A 28 -8.90 4.87 0.14
CA ARG A 28 -9.96 4.95 1.15
C ARG A 28 -9.45 5.51 2.49
N LEU A 29 -8.28 5.08 2.94
CA LEU A 29 -7.65 5.59 4.16
C LEU A 29 -7.36 7.09 4.03
N LEU A 30 -6.76 7.53 2.91
CA LEU A 30 -6.48 8.94 2.66
C LEU A 30 -7.75 9.79 2.60
N PHE A 31 -8.81 9.29 1.97
CA PHE A 31 -10.11 9.98 1.97
C PHE A 31 -10.68 10.16 3.38
N ASN A 32 -10.55 9.15 4.24
CA ASN A 32 -10.95 9.26 5.64
C ASN A 32 -10.12 10.32 6.38
N ILE A 33 -8.80 10.36 6.17
CA ILE A 33 -7.91 11.35 6.81
C ILE A 33 -8.23 12.77 6.30
N LEU A 34 -8.48 12.93 4.99
CA LEU A 34 -8.85 14.20 4.37
C LEU A 34 -10.08 14.82 5.05
N SER A 35 -11.06 14.00 5.48
CA SER A 35 -12.24 14.49 6.18
C SER A 35 -11.99 15.01 7.60
N GLN A 36 -10.85 14.64 8.21
CA GLN A 36 -10.52 14.97 9.61
C GLN A 36 -9.61 16.21 9.74
N MET A 37 -8.88 16.57 8.68
CA MET A 37 -7.85 17.61 8.74
C MET A 37 -8.26 18.84 7.92
N LYS A 38 -8.38 20.02 8.54
CA LYS A 38 -8.84 21.24 7.84
C LYS A 38 -7.72 22.16 7.33
N ASP A 39 -6.47 21.81 7.57
CA ASP A 39 -5.31 22.59 7.15
C ASP A 39 -5.23 22.69 5.61
N PRO A 40 -5.17 23.89 5.01
CA PRO A 40 -5.21 24.04 3.55
C PRO A 40 -4.07 23.33 2.81
N ASP A 41 -2.85 23.32 3.37
CA ASP A 41 -1.70 22.61 2.78
C ASP A 41 -1.91 21.10 2.81
N VAL A 42 -2.50 20.56 3.89
CA VAL A 42 -2.91 19.14 3.95
C VAL A 42 -3.96 18.83 2.92
N GLN A 43 -4.98 19.66 2.81
CA GLN A 43 -6.07 19.44 1.85
C GLN A 43 -5.51 19.32 0.43
N LEU A 44 -4.57 20.19 0.04
CA LEU A 44 -3.90 20.12 -1.25
C LEU A 44 -3.10 18.83 -1.43
N LYS A 45 -2.20 18.52 -0.48
CA LYS A 45 -1.30 17.35 -0.59
C LYS A 45 -2.05 16.03 -0.53
N MET A 46 -2.98 15.90 0.41
CA MET A 46 -3.81 14.71 0.57
C MET A 46 -4.71 14.48 -0.64
N SER A 47 -5.25 15.54 -1.26
CA SER A 47 -6.03 15.40 -2.50
C SER A 47 -5.17 14.93 -3.67
N LYS A 48 -3.93 15.43 -3.79
CA LYS A 48 -2.97 14.93 -4.79
C LYS A 48 -2.65 13.46 -4.53
N HIS A 49 -2.30 13.10 -3.28
CA HIS A 49 -1.99 11.72 -2.91
C HIS A 49 -3.17 10.79 -3.20
N LEU A 50 -4.39 11.15 -2.81
CA LEU A 50 -5.59 10.40 -3.17
C LEU A 50 -5.78 10.21 -4.69
N ALA A 51 -5.49 11.25 -5.48
CA ALA A 51 -5.54 11.15 -6.94
C ALA A 51 -4.46 10.18 -7.48
N ASP A 52 -3.25 10.22 -6.91
CA ASP A 52 -2.17 9.30 -7.25
C ASP A 52 -2.56 7.84 -6.93
N GLU A 53 -3.08 7.54 -5.73
CA GLU A 53 -3.53 6.18 -5.36
C GLU A 53 -4.61 5.62 -6.30
N THR A 54 -5.59 6.45 -6.65
CA THR A 54 -6.64 6.02 -7.59
C THR A 54 -6.11 5.83 -9.01
N ARG A 55 -5.09 6.61 -9.41
CA ARG A 55 -4.35 6.40 -10.66
C ARG A 55 -3.55 5.12 -10.63
N HIS A 56 -2.90 4.78 -9.51
CA HIS A 56 -2.17 3.52 -9.35
C HIS A 56 -3.11 2.32 -9.44
N ALA A 57 -4.26 2.36 -8.76
CA ALA A 57 -5.29 1.33 -8.88
C ALA A 57 -5.77 1.15 -10.32
N TRP A 58 -5.90 2.26 -11.07
CA TRP A 58 -6.23 2.21 -12.49
C TRP A 58 -5.11 1.60 -13.34
N LEU A 59 -3.84 1.93 -13.09
CA LEU A 59 -2.70 1.33 -13.80
C LEU A 59 -2.68 -0.20 -13.64
N TRP A 60 -2.86 -0.70 -12.41
CA TRP A 60 -2.95 -2.14 -12.16
C TRP A 60 -4.16 -2.77 -12.85
N THR A 61 -5.31 -2.09 -12.81
CA THR A 61 -6.52 -2.53 -13.53
C THR A 61 -6.28 -2.63 -15.03
N LYS A 62 -5.61 -1.62 -15.62
CA LYS A 62 -5.25 -1.61 -17.03
C LYS A 62 -4.29 -2.75 -17.36
N ARG A 63 -3.25 -2.97 -16.54
CA ARG A 63 -2.27 -4.05 -16.77
C ARG A 63 -2.95 -5.43 -16.76
N ILE A 64 -3.88 -5.66 -15.83
CA ILE A 64 -4.69 -6.89 -15.79
C ILE A 64 -5.50 -7.05 -17.09
N ALA A 65 -6.12 -5.98 -17.59
CA ALA A 65 -6.89 -6.01 -18.83
C ALA A 65 -6.00 -6.25 -20.07
N ASP A 66 -4.80 -5.67 -20.11
CA ASP A 66 -3.82 -5.87 -21.19
C ASP A 66 -3.34 -7.34 -21.28
N LEU A 67 -3.36 -8.07 -20.15
CA LEU A 67 -3.12 -9.53 -20.11
C LEU A 67 -4.35 -10.36 -20.52
N GLY A 68 -5.45 -9.72 -20.93
CA GLY A 68 -6.72 -10.37 -21.26
C GLY A 68 -7.55 -10.81 -20.05
N GLY A 69 -7.15 -10.37 -18.84
CA GLY A 69 -7.78 -10.75 -17.58
C GLY A 69 -8.85 -9.77 -17.08
N SER A 70 -9.34 -10.05 -15.88
CA SER A 70 -10.19 -9.14 -15.09
C SER A 70 -9.73 -9.13 -13.63
N PRO A 71 -9.87 -8.01 -12.91
CA PRO A 71 -9.47 -7.94 -11.51
C PRO A 71 -10.15 -9.03 -10.68
N VAL A 72 -9.35 -9.76 -9.92
CA VAL A 72 -9.82 -10.80 -9.02
C VAL A 72 -10.17 -10.19 -7.67
N HIS A 73 -11.24 -10.66 -7.04
CA HIS A 73 -11.59 -10.22 -5.69
C HIS A 73 -10.57 -10.75 -4.67
N VAL A 74 -10.02 -9.85 -3.85
CA VAL A 74 -9.03 -10.17 -2.83
C VAL A 74 -9.71 -10.12 -1.45
N ASP A 75 -10.13 -11.29 -0.98
CA ASP A 75 -10.80 -11.44 0.32
C ASP A 75 -9.85 -11.29 1.51
N ASP A 76 -8.58 -11.66 1.34
CA ASP A 76 -7.58 -11.73 2.41
C ASP A 76 -6.28 -11.01 2.02
N GLY A 77 -6.43 -9.72 1.67
CA GLY A 77 -5.34 -8.83 1.29
C GLY A 77 -4.54 -8.26 2.46
N TYR A 78 -3.42 -7.59 2.14
CA TYR A 78 -2.50 -6.99 3.10
C TYR A 78 -3.21 -6.09 4.12
N GLN A 79 -4.00 -5.12 3.68
CA GLN A 79 -4.67 -4.17 4.56
C GLN A 79 -5.72 -4.84 5.46
N LYS A 80 -6.35 -5.94 5.03
CA LYS A 80 -7.27 -6.69 5.89
C LYS A 80 -6.51 -7.37 7.01
N ARG A 81 -5.42 -8.10 6.69
CA ARG A 81 -4.56 -8.75 7.69
C ARG A 81 -3.93 -7.71 8.64
N LEU A 82 -3.47 -6.59 8.11
CA LEU A 82 -2.94 -5.47 8.88
C LEU A 82 -4.01 -4.89 9.82
N GLY A 83 -5.21 -4.60 9.30
CA GLY A 83 -6.32 -4.07 10.10
C GLY A 83 -6.75 -4.97 11.25
N LEU A 84 -6.76 -6.30 11.04
CA LEU A 84 -7.05 -7.27 12.11
C LEU A 84 -6.04 -7.23 13.27
N ARG A 85 -4.78 -6.89 12.98
CA ARG A 85 -3.70 -6.83 13.99
C ARG A 85 -3.55 -5.45 14.62
N VAL A 86 -3.74 -4.39 13.83
CA VAL A 86 -3.66 -2.99 14.29
C VAL A 86 -4.89 -2.62 15.13
N GLY A 87 -6.07 -3.08 14.73
CA GLY A 87 -7.35 -2.60 15.25
C GLY A 87 -7.72 -1.23 14.66
N ILE A 88 -8.53 -0.47 15.38
CA ILE A 88 -8.96 0.87 14.96
C ILE A 88 -7.96 1.91 15.49
N PRO A 89 -7.26 2.67 14.62
CA PRO A 89 -6.42 3.79 15.03
C PRO A 89 -7.23 4.81 15.84
N LYS A 90 -6.68 5.30 16.95
CA LYS A 90 -7.46 6.09 17.93
C LYS A 90 -7.36 7.59 17.74
N ASN A 91 -6.34 8.06 17.02
CA ASN A 91 -6.13 9.47 16.75
C ASN A 91 -5.42 9.69 15.41
N ILE A 92 -5.22 10.97 15.07
CA ILE A 92 -4.62 11.36 13.80
C ILE A 92 -3.15 10.95 13.67
N ILE A 93 -2.37 10.93 14.75
CA ILE A 93 -0.98 10.49 14.74
C ILE A 93 -0.91 8.99 14.42
N ASP A 94 -1.77 8.18 15.06
CA ASP A 94 -1.87 6.76 14.80
C ASP A 94 -2.29 6.50 13.34
N LEU A 95 -3.25 7.28 12.80
CA LEU A 95 -3.66 7.16 11.40
C LEU A 95 -2.52 7.47 10.43
N LEU A 96 -1.81 8.58 10.64
CA LEU A 96 -0.69 8.98 9.77
C LEU A 96 0.49 8.02 9.89
N ALA A 97 0.79 7.51 11.10
CA ALA A 97 1.81 6.50 11.31
C ALA A 97 1.47 5.19 10.57
N LEU A 98 0.20 4.79 10.59
CA LEU A 98 -0.27 3.64 9.81
C LEU A 98 -0.10 3.88 8.31
N THR A 99 -0.44 5.07 7.82
CA THR A 99 -0.23 5.44 6.41
C THR A 99 1.25 5.34 6.03
N VAL A 100 2.17 5.92 6.82
CA VAL A 100 3.63 5.80 6.58
C VAL A 100 4.03 4.34 6.39
N VAL A 101 3.63 3.44 7.29
CA VAL A 101 4.01 2.03 7.22
C VAL A 101 3.42 1.30 6.02
N VAL A 102 2.21 1.68 5.60
CA VAL A 102 1.59 1.11 4.38
C VAL A 102 2.34 1.55 3.13
N GLU A 103 2.70 2.83 3.01
CA GLU A 103 3.48 3.32 1.85
C GLU A 103 4.89 2.71 1.84
N GLU A 104 5.56 2.58 3.00
CA GLU A 104 6.87 1.93 3.11
C GLU A 104 6.81 0.50 2.56
N ARG A 105 5.73 -0.22 2.88
CA ARG A 105 5.48 -1.58 2.43
C ARG A 105 5.20 -1.63 0.92
N ALA A 106 4.34 -0.76 0.40
CA ALA A 106 4.02 -0.69 -1.02
C ALA A 106 5.30 -0.44 -1.84
N GLN A 107 6.05 0.60 -1.49
CA GLN A 107 7.32 0.94 -2.12
C GLN A 107 8.31 -0.24 -2.13
N ALA A 108 8.49 -0.88 -0.97
CA ALA A 108 9.38 -2.04 -0.86
C ALA A 108 8.92 -3.21 -1.73
N ARG A 109 7.61 -3.46 -1.81
CA ARG A 109 7.06 -4.56 -2.62
C ARG A 109 7.23 -4.30 -4.11
N TYR A 110 6.96 -3.08 -4.58
CA TYR A 110 7.13 -2.71 -5.98
C TYR A 110 8.59 -2.76 -6.41
N SER A 111 9.49 -2.22 -5.58
CA SER A 111 10.93 -2.29 -5.82
C SER A 111 11.43 -3.74 -5.88
N ALA A 112 10.96 -4.60 -4.97
CA ALA A 112 11.31 -6.01 -4.97
C ALA A 112 10.78 -6.76 -6.20
N HIS A 113 9.57 -6.45 -6.66
CA HIS A 113 9.02 -7.05 -7.89
C HIS A 113 9.83 -6.60 -9.10
N ALA A 114 10.11 -5.30 -9.25
CA ALA A 114 10.87 -4.77 -10.38
C ALA A 114 12.28 -5.36 -10.50
N ALA A 115 12.86 -5.80 -9.38
CA ALA A 115 14.16 -6.45 -9.34
C ALA A 115 14.15 -7.95 -9.72
N LEU A 116 12.97 -8.57 -9.88
CA LEU A 116 12.89 -9.98 -10.27
C LEU A 116 13.31 -10.18 -11.74
N PRO A 117 13.97 -11.30 -12.07
CA PRO A 117 14.24 -11.65 -13.45
C PRO A 117 12.93 -12.01 -14.18
N GLY A 118 12.83 -11.62 -15.45
CA GLY A 118 11.71 -12.03 -16.32
C GLY A 118 10.42 -11.22 -16.16
N VAL A 119 10.45 -10.10 -15.42
CA VAL A 119 9.35 -9.13 -15.44
C VAL A 119 9.30 -8.48 -16.83
N ASP A 120 8.13 -8.48 -17.45
CA ASP A 120 7.92 -7.89 -18.77
C ASP A 120 8.01 -6.35 -18.73
N ALA A 121 8.28 -5.75 -19.89
CA ALA A 121 8.53 -4.32 -20.00
C ALA A 121 7.30 -3.49 -19.57
N GLU A 122 6.11 -3.92 -19.95
CA GLU A 122 4.86 -3.23 -19.63
C GLU A 122 4.58 -3.25 -18.12
N THR A 123 4.86 -4.36 -17.43
CA THR A 123 4.78 -4.45 -15.97
C THR A 123 5.85 -3.60 -15.29
N LEU A 124 7.08 -3.55 -15.81
CA LEU A 124 8.14 -2.69 -15.28
C LEU A 124 7.77 -1.20 -15.36
N GLU A 125 7.14 -0.76 -16.45
CA GLU A 125 6.68 0.62 -16.58
C GLU A 125 5.62 0.98 -15.53
N VAL A 126 4.68 0.06 -15.24
CA VAL A 126 3.71 0.28 -14.16
C VAL A 126 4.39 0.35 -12.80
N LEU A 127 5.28 -0.61 -12.49
CA LEU A 127 6.03 -0.64 -11.23
C LEU A 127 6.84 0.64 -11.01
N LYS A 128 7.49 1.14 -12.06
CA LYS A 128 8.22 2.41 -12.03
C LYS A 128 7.28 3.59 -11.77
N ALA A 129 6.18 3.67 -12.51
CA ALA A 129 5.24 4.77 -12.41
C ALA A 129 4.53 4.88 -11.04
N VAL A 130 4.34 3.78 -10.32
CA VAL A 130 3.83 3.81 -8.94
C VAL A 130 4.95 4.16 -7.96
N THR A 131 6.13 3.53 -8.08
CA THR A 131 7.27 3.73 -7.17
C THR A 131 7.81 5.17 -7.17
N GLU A 132 7.74 5.87 -8.31
CA GLU A 132 8.16 7.28 -8.41
C GLU A 132 7.34 8.20 -7.49
N ASP A 133 6.05 7.93 -7.32
CA ASP A 133 5.17 8.75 -6.47
C ASP A 133 5.37 8.46 -4.97
N GLU A 134 5.66 7.20 -4.61
CA GLU A 134 5.80 6.74 -3.22
C GLU A 134 6.82 7.57 -2.42
N ASN A 135 7.91 7.98 -3.07
CA ASN A 135 8.93 8.81 -2.42
C ASN A 135 8.36 10.14 -1.93
N TRP A 136 7.51 10.77 -2.75
CA TRP A 136 6.86 12.00 -2.37
C TRP A 136 5.83 11.71 -1.27
N HIS A 137 4.98 10.69 -1.44
CA HIS A 137 3.97 10.24 -0.48
C HIS A 137 4.53 10.06 0.93
N LEU A 138 5.55 9.21 1.06
CA LEU A 138 6.27 8.94 2.30
C LEU A 138 6.83 10.20 2.95
N SER A 139 7.57 10.98 2.16
CA SER A 139 8.26 12.16 2.68
C SER A 139 7.29 13.17 3.28
N TRP A 140 6.18 13.46 2.58
CA TRP A 140 5.25 14.48 3.05
C TRP A 140 4.38 13.99 4.21
N ILE A 141 3.93 12.73 4.18
CA ILE A 141 3.04 12.17 5.21
C ILE A 141 3.78 12.00 6.53
N GLU A 142 5.02 11.49 6.50
CA GLU A 142 5.86 11.35 7.69
C GLU A 142 6.15 12.73 8.28
N LYS A 143 6.59 13.68 7.45
CA LYS A 143 6.84 15.05 7.91
C LYS A 143 5.62 15.63 8.60
N LYS A 144 4.42 15.48 8.00
CA LYS A 144 3.20 16.05 8.57
C LYS A 144 2.80 15.37 9.89
N MET A 145 2.96 14.05 9.99
CA MET A 145 2.78 13.33 11.25
C MET A 145 3.69 13.89 12.34
N ARG A 146 4.97 14.11 12.04
CA ARG A 146 5.96 14.67 12.98
C ARG A 146 5.61 16.10 13.39
N ASP A 147 5.18 16.94 12.45
CA ASP A 147 4.78 18.33 12.72
C ASP A 147 3.56 18.38 13.66
N ILE A 148 2.56 17.51 13.44
CA ILE A 148 1.38 17.40 14.31
C ILE A 148 1.77 16.89 15.70
N ALA A 149 2.59 15.83 15.76
CA ALA A 149 3.05 15.28 17.02
C ALA A 149 3.78 16.34 17.85
N ARG A 150 4.67 17.13 17.22
CA ARG A 150 5.36 18.24 17.87
C ARG A 150 4.40 19.32 18.38
N ALA A 151 3.42 19.71 17.56
CA ALA A 151 2.43 20.71 17.96
C ALA A 151 1.58 20.25 19.16
N MET A 152 1.40 18.93 19.33
CA MET A 152 0.64 18.32 20.42
C MET A 152 1.52 17.92 21.63
N GLY A 153 2.85 17.99 21.53
CA GLY A 153 3.76 17.44 22.54
C GLY A 153 3.70 15.90 22.64
N GLU A 154 3.33 15.23 21.54
CA GLU A 154 3.13 13.79 21.43
C GLU A 154 4.19 13.11 20.54
N GLU A 155 5.40 13.67 20.41
CA GLU A 155 6.47 13.08 19.57
C GLU A 155 6.79 11.64 19.96
N LYS A 156 6.86 11.35 21.27
CA LYS A 156 7.09 9.99 21.77
C LYS A 156 6.02 9.02 21.29
N ARG A 157 4.76 9.47 21.22
CA ARG A 157 3.66 8.65 20.72
C ARG A 157 3.84 8.33 19.23
N ALA A 158 4.26 9.31 18.43
CA ALA A 158 4.52 9.09 17.02
C ALA A 158 5.62 8.03 16.80
N ASP A 159 6.68 8.07 17.60
CA ASP A 159 7.73 7.04 17.57
C ASP A 159 7.19 5.65 17.97
N GLU A 160 6.47 5.57 19.09
CA GLU A 160 5.87 4.32 19.57
C GLU A 160 4.86 3.72 18.55
N ALA A 161 4.07 4.58 17.89
CA ALA A 161 3.12 4.18 16.87
C ALA A 161 3.82 3.62 15.62
N LEU A 162 4.86 4.30 15.12
CA LEU A 162 5.66 3.81 13.99
C LEU A 162 6.35 2.48 14.33
N GLU A 163 6.99 2.38 15.50
CA GLU A 163 7.65 1.15 15.92
C GLU A 163 6.66 -0.01 15.98
N ARG A 164 5.51 0.21 16.65
CA ARG A 164 4.45 -0.79 16.76
C ARG A 164 3.92 -1.22 15.40
N TYR A 165 3.60 -0.27 14.51
CA TYR A 165 3.03 -0.61 13.22
C TYR A 165 4.02 -1.27 12.27
N ARG A 166 5.30 -0.86 12.29
CA ARG A 166 6.36 -1.57 11.56
C ARG A 166 6.56 -2.99 12.09
N ALA A 167 6.43 -3.22 13.40
CA ALA A 167 6.49 -4.57 13.96
C ALA A 167 5.32 -5.45 13.46
N ILE A 168 4.10 -4.91 13.49
CA ILE A 168 2.92 -5.61 12.98
C ILE A 168 3.02 -5.87 11.47
N ASP A 169 3.46 -4.88 10.68
CA ASP A 169 3.69 -5.04 9.24
C ASP A 169 4.67 -6.19 8.96
N ARG A 170 5.82 -6.26 9.65
CA ARG A 170 6.77 -7.36 9.46
C ARG A 170 6.13 -8.73 9.67
N GLU A 171 5.30 -8.87 10.70
CA GLU A 171 4.59 -10.12 10.99
C GLU A 171 3.55 -10.46 9.92
N VAL A 172 2.75 -9.47 9.51
CA VAL A 172 1.73 -9.64 8.47
C VAL A 172 2.36 -9.97 7.12
N TYR A 173 3.38 -9.21 6.73
CA TYR A 173 4.06 -9.38 5.45
C TYR A 173 4.80 -10.71 5.36
N ALA A 174 5.41 -11.20 6.45
CA ALA A 174 6.04 -12.52 6.45
C ALA A 174 5.06 -13.64 6.05
N THR A 175 3.79 -13.55 6.48
CA THR A 175 2.77 -14.53 6.08
C THR A 175 2.38 -14.40 4.61
N LEU A 176 2.21 -13.17 4.11
CA LEU A 176 1.86 -12.93 2.71
C LEU A 176 2.98 -13.33 1.75
N ALA A 177 4.23 -13.03 2.10
CA ALA A 177 5.38 -13.40 1.31
C ALA A 177 5.54 -14.93 1.23
N ALA A 178 5.18 -15.65 2.29
CA ALA A 178 5.16 -17.12 2.27
C ALA A 178 4.07 -17.66 1.33
N ASP A 179 2.85 -17.11 1.41
CA ASP A 179 1.72 -17.48 0.54
C ASP A 179 2.04 -17.21 -0.94
N GLU A 180 2.63 -16.04 -1.22
CA GLU A 180 3.04 -15.65 -2.58
C GLU A 180 4.18 -16.54 -3.10
N ALA A 181 5.17 -16.86 -2.26
CA ALA A 181 6.25 -17.76 -2.67
C ALA A 181 5.74 -19.18 -2.96
N GLU A 182 4.69 -19.64 -2.28
CA GLU A 182 4.02 -20.90 -2.60
C GLU A 182 3.26 -20.83 -3.94
N LEU A 183 2.54 -19.72 -4.18
CA LEU A 183 1.88 -19.44 -5.46
C LEU A 183 2.86 -19.53 -6.65
N MET A 184 4.07 -18.98 -6.47
CA MET A 184 5.11 -18.96 -7.50
C MET A 184 5.81 -20.31 -7.73
N ARG A 185 5.73 -21.25 -6.78
CA ARG A 185 6.36 -22.58 -6.89
C ARG A 185 5.41 -23.67 -7.41
N SER A 186 4.11 -23.52 -7.15
CA SER A 186 3.04 -24.35 -7.74
C SER A 186 2.81 -23.99 -9.20
#